data_AF-X0KMJ0-F1
#
_entry.id   AF-X0KMJ0-F1
#
_cell.length_a   1.000
_cell.length_b   1.000
_cell.length_c   1.000
_cell.angle_alpha   90.00
_cell.angle_beta   90.00
_cell.angle_gamma   90.00
#
_symmetry.space_group_name_H-M   'P 1'
#
loop_
_entity.id
_entity.type
_entity.pdbx_description
1 polymer ?
#
loop_
_entity_poly.entity_id
_entity_poly.type
_entity_poly.pdbx_seq_one_letter_code
_entity_poly.pdbx_strand_id
1 'polypeptide(L)' 'MPSRPPTDNAMPGTRCPKCSTPENDVWVIPGRNCGHCGTYCE' A
#
# COMPACT_ATOMS: atom_id res chain seq x y z
N MET A 1 -12.02 -18.57 -26.14
CA MET A 1 -12.13 -18.03 -24.77
C MET A 1 -11.00 -17.03 -24.61
N PRO A 2 -11.23 -15.73 -24.38
CA PRO A 2 -10.12 -14.81 -24.16
C PRO A 2 -9.58 -15.01 -22.73
N SER A 3 -8.31 -15.37 -22.64
CA SER A 3 -7.54 -15.40 -21.40
C SER A 3 -7.58 -14.01 -20.77
N ARG A 4 -8.31 -13.87 -19.66
CA ARG A 4 -8.26 -12.64 -18.85
C ARG A 4 -6.79 -12.48 -18.42
N PRO A 5 -6.10 -11.36 -18.70
CA PRO A 5 -4.85 -11.10 -18.02
C PRO A 5 -5.15 -11.13 -16.51
N PRO A 6 -4.23 -11.63 -15.66
CA PRO A 6 -4.35 -11.35 -14.24
C PRO A 6 -4.33 -9.83 -14.14
N THR A 7 -5.49 -9.21 -13.97
CA THR A 7 -5.54 -7.79 -13.64
C THR A 7 -4.78 -7.73 -12.34
N ASP A 8 -3.61 -7.10 -12.40
CA ASP A 8 -2.79 -6.69 -11.29
C ASP A 8 -3.61 -5.70 -10.45
N ASN A 9 -4.65 -6.21 -9.82
CA ASN A 9 -5.44 -5.58 -8.79
C ASN A 9 -4.90 -6.04 -7.43
N ALA A 10 -3.64 -6.45 -7.37
CA ALA A 10 -2.88 -6.28 -6.15
C ALA A 10 -2.71 -4.77 -6.02
N MET A 11 -3.66 -4.07 -5.39
CA MET A 11 -3.39 -2.69 -5.00
C MET A 11 -2.08 -2.75 -4.21
N PRO A 12 -0.97 -2.23 -4.75
CA PRO A 12 0.30 -2.36 -4.09
C PRO A 12 0.16 -1.49 -2.87
N GLY A 13 -0.17 -2.10 -1.73
CA GLY A 13 -0.15 -1.40 -0.46
C GLY A 13 1.23 -0.78 -0.40
N THR A 14 1.31 0.55 -0.34
CA THR A 14 2.61 1.17 -0.18
C THR A 14 2.94 1.08 1.30
N ARG A 15 4.20 0.84 1.65
CA ARG A 15 4.62 0.83 3.05
C ARG A 15 4.84 2.27 3.46
N CYS A 16 4.23 2.69 4.56
CA CYS A 16 4.44 4.05 5.04
C CYS A 16 5.91 4.21 5.45
N PRO A 17 6.73 5.08 4.82
CA PRO A 17 8.17 5.16 5.08
C PRO A 17 8.53 5.61 6.50
N LYS A 18 7.55 6.12 7.24
CA LYS A 18 7.71 6.69 8.58
C LYS A 18 7.20 5.78 9.69
N CYS A 19 6.29 4.85 9.35
CA CYS A 19 5.72 3.90 10.30
C CYS A 19 6.13 2.46 10.03
N SER A 20 6.50 2.13 8.78
CA SER A 20 7.01 0.82 8.39
C SER A 20 8.44 0.71 8.91
N THR A 21 8.59 -0.04 10.00
CA THR A 21 9.87 -0.42 10.60
C THR A 21 10.05 -1.93 10.43
N PRO A 22 11.26 -2.48 10.56
CA PRO A 22 11.49 -3.93 10.48
C PRO A 22 10.66 -4.74 11.50
N GLU A 23 10.18 -4.09 12.56
CA GLU A 23 9.39 -4.70 13.64
C GLU A 23 7.88 -4.48 13.46
N ASN A 24 7.47 -3.53 12.60
CA ASN A 24 6.08 -3.16 12.41
C ASN A 24 5.83 -2.69 10.98
N ASP A 25 5.15 -3.53 10.21
CA ASP A 25 4.92 -3.25 8.80
C ASP A 25 3.58 -2.53 8.60
N VAL A 26 3.65 -1.21 8.50
CA VAL A 26 2.46 -0.35 8.31
C VAL A 26 2.18 -0.17 6.83
N TRP A 27 1.19 -0.92 6.36
CA TRP A 27 0.68 -0.87 4.99
C TRP A 27 -0.41 0.19 4.89
N VAL A 28 -0.33 0.99 3.83
CA VAL A 28 -1.28 2.07 3.58
C VAL A 28 -1.83 1.98 2.17
N ILE A 29 -3.07 2.46 2.02
CA ILE A 29 -3.73 2.51 0.72
C ILE A 29 -3.08 3.64 -0.07
N PRO A 30 -2.51 3.38 -1.25
CA PRO A 30 -1.90 4.41 -2.08
C PRO A 30 -2.94 5.49 -2.42
N GLY A 31 -2.55 6.75 -2.32
CA GLY A 31 -3.45 7.90 -2.47
C GLY A 31 -4.26 8.26 -1.22
N ARG A 32 -4.00 7.61 -0.08
CA ARG A 32 -4.51 8.02 1.24
C ARG A 32 -3.38 8.29 2.22
N ASN A 33 -3.71 9.08 3.24
CA ASN A 33 -2.83 9.28 4.39
C ASN A 33 -2.72 8.02 5.23
N CYS A 34 -1.53 7.79 5.79
CA CYS A 34 -1.28 6.73 6.74
C CYS A 34 -2.20 6.86 7.95
N GLY A 35 -2.94 5.80 8.29
CA GLY A 35 -3.84 5.78 9.44
C GLY A 35 -3.15 5.92 10.80
N HIS A 36 -1.83 5.71 10.87
CA HIS A 36 -1.05 5.82 12.11
C HIS A 36 -0.44 7.20 12.33
N CYS A 37 0.15 7.81 11.30
CA CYS A 37 0.87 9.07 11.44
C CYS A 37 0.30 10.23 10.61
N GLY A 38 -0.69 9.98 9.75
CA GLY A 38 -1.27 10.97 8.84
C GLY A 38 -0.38 11.35 7.65
N THR A 39 0.81 10.77 7.52
CA THR A 39 1.72 11.05 6.39
C THR A 39 1.09 10.58 5.08
N TYR A 40 1.07 11.44 4.06
CA TYR A 40 0.62 11.05 2.72
C TYR A 40 1.58 10.02 2.15
N CYS A 41 1.05 8.92 1.62
CA CYS A 41 1.85 7.85 1.05
C CYS A 41 1.35 7.58 -0.37
N GLU A 42 2.22 7.88 -1.33
CA GLU A 42 2.03 7.66 -2.75
C GLU A 42 2.50 6.25 -3.18
#